data_AF-A0A528B3E2-F1
#
_entry.id   AF-A0A528B3E2-F1
#
_cell.length_a   1.000
_cell.length_b   1.000
_cell.length_c   1.000
_cell.angle_alpha   90.00
_cell.angle_beta   90.00
_cell.angle_gamma   90.00
#
_symmetry.space_group_name_H-M   'P 1'
#
loop_
_entity.id
_entity.type
_entity.pdbx_description
1 polymer ?
#
loop_
_entity_poly.entity_id
_entity_poly.type
_entity_poly.pdbx_seq_one_letter_code
_entity_poly.pdbx_strand_id
1 'polypeptide(L)'
;TVTGAAEAFWNKVEAFEKRVDAQLAKDLTIALPLELSLEQNIALVRDFVEKHILSEGMVADWVYHDNPGNPHIHLMTTLRPLTEDGFGAKKVAVIGEDGQPLRNKTGKIVYELWAGDAQDFNAFRDAWFAQQNHHLALNGIALQVDGRSYEK
;
A
#
# COMPACT_ATOMS: atom_id res chain seq x y z
N THR A 1 5.14 -4.18 22.72
CA THR A 1 4.53 -2.91 22.28
C THR A 1 4.36 -2.95 20.78
N VAL A 2 3.56 -2.06 20.19
CA VAL A 2 3.46 -1.95 18.72
C VAL A 2 4.83 -1.71 18.10
N THR A 3 5.64 -0.84 18.71
CA THR A 3 7.01 -0.54 18.26
C THR A 3 7.93 -1.76 18.24
N GLY A 4 7.89 -2.62 19.28
CA GLY A 4 8.71 -3.84 19.30
C GLY A 4 8.27 -4.88 18.28
N ALA A 5 6.98 -4.91 17.92
CA ALA A 5 6.49 -5.80 16.85
C ALA A 5 6.96 -5.32 15.47
N ALA A 6 6.87 -4.00 15.21
CA ALA A 6 7.37 -3.38 13.99
C ALA A 6 8.88 -3.60 13.82
N GLU A 7 9.67 -3.32 14.86
CA GLU A 7 11.12 -3.58 14.88
C GLU A 7 11.43 -5.05 14.56
N ALA A 8 10.79 -6.00 15.27
CA ALA A 8 11.01 -7.42 15.04
C ALA A 8 10.63 -7.86 13.62
N PHE A 9 9.57 -7.28 13.04
CA PHE A 9 9.15 -7.58 11.68
C PHE A 9 10.15 -7.06 10.64
N TRP A 10 10.52 -5.79 10.70
CA TRP A 10 11.44 -5.20 9.73
C TRP A 10 12.85 -5.76 9.83
N ASN A 11 13.32 -6.10 11.03
CA ASN A 11 14.58 -6.83 11.20
C ASN A 11 14.55 -8.21 10.50
N LYS A 12 13.40 -8.90 10.49
CA LYS A 12 13.25 -10.15 9.73
C LYS A 12 13.27 -9.92 8.23
N VAL A 13 12.66 -8.84 7.73
CA VAL A 13 12.71 -8.47 6.31
C VAL A 13 14.14 -8.18 5.88
N GLU A 14 14.87 -7.35 6.63
CA GLU A 14 16.26 -7.02 6.37
C GLU A 14 17.16 -8.26 6.41
N ALA A 15 17.00 -9.11 7.42
CA ALA A 15 17.75 -10.36 7.50
C ALA A 15 17.41 -11.33 6.35
N PHE A 16 16.19 -11.32 5.83
CA PHE A 16 15.78 -12.19 4.73
C PHE A 16 16.36 -11.75 3.38
N GLU A 17 16.38 -10.45 3.12
CA GLU A 17 16.87 -9.88 1.87
C GLU A 17 18.41 -9.87 1.81
N LYS A 18 18.99 -10.82 1.07
CA LYS A 18 20.45 -11.07 1.09
C LYS A 18 21.28 -10.19 0.17
N ARG A 19 20.68 -9.56 -0.83
CA ARG A 19 21.42 -8.72 -1.77
C ARG A 19 21.68 -7.36 -1.16
N VAL A 20 22.89 -6.83 -1.38
CA VAL A 20 23.28 -5.49 -0.94
C VAL A 20 22.39 -4.38 -1.52
N ASP A 21 21.78 -4.63 -2.68
CA ASP A 21 20.87 -3.72 -3.38
C ASP A 21 19.41 -4.17 -3.29
N ALA A 22 19.07 -5.01 -2.32
CA ALA A 22 17.69 -5.43 -2.13
C ALA A 22 16.81 -4.27 -1.65
N GLN A 23 15.66 -4.12 -2.29
CA GLN A 23 14.58 -3.28 -1.77
C GLN A 23 13.87 -4.01 -0.63
N LEU A 24 13.70 -3.35 0.52
CA LEU A 24 13.10 -3.93 1.73
C LEU A 24 11.59 -3.69 1.82
N ALA A 25 11.16 -2.47 1.45
CA ALA A 25 9.77 -2.02 1.55
C ALA A 25 9.42 -1.09 0.39
N LYS A 26 8.13 -0.84 0.20
CA LYS A 26 7.61 0.33 -0.52
C LYS A 26 7.22 1.37 0.53
N ASP A 27 7.70 2.60 0.40
CA ASP A 27 7.36 3.72 1.28
C ASP A 27 6.47 4.71 0.52
N LEU A 28 5.40 5.14 1.16
CA LEU A 28 4.46 6.14 0.65
C LEU A 28 4.28 7.23 1.71
N THR A 29 4.48 8.48 1.31
CA THR A 29 4.08 9.64 2.11
C THR A 29 2.77 10.20 1.57
N ILE A 30 1.75 10.27 2.42
CA ILE A 30 0.39 10.64 2.00
C ILE A 30 -0.11 11.81 2.85
N ALA A 31 -0.43 12.93 2.19
CA ALA A 31 -1.00 14.11 2.84
C ALA A 31 -2.46 13.86 3.26
N LEU A 32 -2.86 14.44 4.38
CA LEU A 32 -4.18 14.30 4.97
C LEU A 32 -4.96 15.63 4.89
N PRO A 33 -6.31 15.59 4.80
CA PRO A 33 -7.12 16.80 4.83
C PRO A 33 -6.96 17.58 6.14
N LEU A 34 -6.84 18.90 6.02
CA LEU A 34 -6.80 19.82 7.18
C LEU A 34 -8.19 20.01 7.79
N GLU A 35 -9.23 19.75 7.01
CA GLU A 35 -10.62 19.91 7.39
C GLU A 35 -11.10 18.77 8.30
N LEU A 36 -10.39 17.63 8.30
CA LEU A 36 -10.65 16.52 9.21
C LEU A 36 -9.88 16.68 10.51
N SER A 37 -10.52 16.34 11.63
CA SER A 37 -9.86 16.21 12.92
C SER A 37 -8.82 15.08 12.88
N LEU A 38 -7.90 15.08 13.86
CA LEU A 38 -6.93 13.99 14.03
C LEU A 38 -7.61 12.61 14.06
N GLU A 39 -8.70 12.47 14.83
CA GLU A 39 -9.43 11.21 14.95
C GLU A 39 -10.09 10.78 13.64
N GLN A 40 -10.65 11.73 12.89
CA GLN A 40 -11.25 11.48 11.58
C GLN A 40 -10.18 11.09 10.55
N ASN A 41 -9.01 11.74 10.58
CA ASN A 41 -7.88 11.36 9.72
C ASN A 41 -7.34 9.97 10.06
N ILE A 42 -7.23 9.62 11.34
CA ILE A 42 -6.86 8.25 11.76
C ILE A 42 -7.89 7.24 11.26
N ALA A 43 -9.19 7.56 11.32
CA ALA A 43 -10.24 6.70 10.79
C ALA A 43 -10.15 6.53 9.26
N LEU A 44 -9.89 7.61 8.53
CA LEU A 44 -9.64 7.60 7.09
C LEU A 44 -8.47 6.67 6.73
N VAL A 45 -7.34 6.81 7.42
CA VAL A 45 -6.15 6.00 7.15
C VAL A 45 -6.39 4.52 7.45
N ARG A 46 -7.04 4.20 8.58
CA ARG A 46 -7.37 2.82 8.93
C ARG A 46 -8.27 2.16 7.89
N ASP A 47 -9.33 2.85 7.48
CA ASP A 47 -10.28 2.35 6.47
C ASP A 47 -9.57 2.13 5.12
N PHE A 48 -8.71 3.06 4.72
CA PHE A 48 -7.90 2.91 3.51
C PHE A 48 -6.93 1.73 3.57
N VAL A 49 -6.18 1.60 4.67
CA VAL A 49 -5.22 0.49 4.88
C VAL A 49 -5.94 -0.86 4.88
N GLU A 50 -7.09 -0.96 5.54
CA GLU A 50 -7.87 -2.20 5.59
C GLU A 50 -8.35 -2.61 4.19
N LYS A 51 -8.92 -1.68 3.42
CA LYS A 51 -9.52 -1.94 2.11
C LYS A 51 -8.51 -2.17 0.98
N HIS A 52 -7.33 -1.56 1.04
CA HIS A 52 -6.42 -1.49 -0.12
C HIS A 52 -5.02 -2.05 0.14
N ILE A 53 -4.65 -2.31 1.39
CA ILE A 53 -3.35 -2.89 1.73
C ILE A 53 -3.52 -4.28 2.34
N LEU A 54 -4.29 -4.37 3.44
CA LEU A 54 -4.45 -5.63 4.16
C LEU A 54 -5.26 -6.66 3.37
N SER A 55 -6.26 -6.21 2.61
CA SER A 55 -7.05 -7.03 1.69
C SER A 55 -6.21 -7.73 0.61
N GLU A 56 -5.10 -7.11 0.20
CA GLU A 56 -4.13 -7.66 -0.75
C GLU A 56 -3.08 -8.56 -0.07
N GLY A 57 -3.23 -8.83 1.23
CA GLY A 57 -2.30 -9.66 2.02
C GLY A 57 -0.97 -8.97 2.32
N MET A 58 -0.89 -7.65 2.17
CA MET A 58 0.29 -6.86 2.52
C MET A 58 0.30 -6.50 4.00
N VAL A 59 1.50 -6.38 4.58
CA VAL A 59 1.66 -5.73 5.88
C VAL A 59 1.75 -4.22 5.67
N ALA A 60 1.01 -3.47 6.49
CA ALA A 60 1.06 -2.02 6.55
C ALA A 60 1.65 -1.57 7.89
N ASP A 61 2.77 -0.85 7.85
CA ASP A 61 3.31 -0.12 9.00
C ASP A 61 3.22 1.36 8.70
N TRP A 62 2.48 2.12 9.51
CA TRP A 62 2.28 3.54 9.25
C TRP A 62 2.33 4.37 10.52
N VAL A 63 2.79 5.60 10.35
CA VAL A 63 2.88 6.61 11.40
C VAL A 63 2.19 7.90 10.95
N TYR A 64 1.53 8.57 11.89
CA TYR A 64 0.91 9.86 11.66
C TYR A 64 1.84 10.98 12.13
N HIS A 65 2.07 11.97 11.27
CA HIS A 65 2.76 13.21 11.61
C HIS A 65 1.78 14.37 11.62
N ASP A 66 1.59 14.97 12.80
CA ASP A 66 0.71 16.14 12.99
C ASP A 66 1.47 17.45 12.74
N ASN A 67 2.02 17.58 11.54
CA ASN A 67 2.78 18.78 11.17
C ASN A 67 1.81 19.93 10.87
N PRO A 68 1.98 21.12 11.49
CA PRO A 68 1.10 22.25 11.27
C PRO A 68 0.96 22.61 9.79
N GLY A 69 -0.26 22.60 9.27
CA GLY A 69 -0.57 22.91 7.87
C GLY A 69 -0.27 21.80 6.86
N ASN A 70 0.30 20.67 7.29
CA ASN A 70 0.55 19.51 6.43
C ASN A 70 0.56 18.20 7.24
N PRO A 71 -0.57 17.80 7.86
CA PRO A 71 -0.67 16.48 8.45
C PRO A 71 -0.49 15.42 7.36
N HIS A 72 0.31 14.41 7.64
CA HIS A 72 0.59 13.33 6.68
C HIS A 72 0.89 12.03 7.40
N ILE A 73 0.83 10.93 6.67
CA ILE A 73 1.36 9.65 7.12
C ILE A 73 2.59 9.25 6.32
N HIS A 74 3.49 8.51 6.97
CA HIS A 74 4.37 7.59 6.28
C HIS A 74 3.76 6.19 6.38
N LEU A 75 3.64 5.50 5.25
CA LEU A 75 3.12 4.15 5.13
C LEU A 75 4.16 3.28 4.43
N MET A 76 4.70 2.32 5.16
CA MET A 76 5.58 1.28 4.65
C MET A 76 4.80 0.00 4.40
N THR A 77 4.99 -0.60 3.24
CA THR A 77 4.38 -1.89 2.88
C THR A 77 5.41 -2.92 2.41
N THR A 78 5.08 -4.19 2.61
CA THR A 78 5.92 -5.32 2.22
C THR A 78 6.00 -5.50 0.71
N LEU A 79 7.16 -5.92 0.22
CA LEU A 79 7.36 -6.27 -1.19
C LEU A 79 7.14 -7.75 -1.50
N ARG A 80 6.82 -8.56 -0.48
CA ARG A 80 6.65 -10.02 -0.55
C ARG A 80 5.41 -10.44 0.24
N PRO A 81 4.71 -11.49 -0.20
CA PRO A 81 3.65 -12.07 0.60
C PRO A 81 4.23 -12.72 1.85
N LEU A 82 3.48 -12.65 2.95
CA LEU A 82 3.73 -13.48 4.11
C LEU A 82 3.01 -14.82 3.95
N THR A 83 3.75 -15.92 4.09
CA THR A 83 3.27 -17.29 3.96
C THR A 83 3.55 -18.06 5.25
N GLU A 84 3.00 -19.26 5.39
CA GLU A 84 3.26 -20.14 6.55
C GLU A 84 4.77 -20.44 6.72
N ASP A 85 5.51 -20.48 5.61
CA ASP A 85 6.95 -20.75 5.57
C ASP A 85 7.82 -19.49 5.63
N GLY A 86 7.22 -18.30 5.80
CA GLY A 86 7.90 -17.01 5.83
C GLY A 86 7.65 -16.15 4.58
N PHE A 87 8.63 -15.38 4.13
CA PHE A 87 8.45 -14.43 3.03
C PHE A 87 8.48 -15.13 1.66
N GLY A 88 7.42 -14.96 0.88
CA GLY A 88 7.31 -15.55 -0.45
C GLY A 88 8.11 -14.82 -1.55
N ALA A 89 7.85 -15.21 -2.79
CA ALA A 89 8.52 -14.65 -3.96
C ALA A 89 8.01 -13.24 -4.29
N LYS A 90 8.92 -12.33 -4.67
CA LYS A 90 8.56 -11.01 -5.23
C LYS A 90 7.88 -11.12 -6.60
N LYS A 91 8.24 -12.15 -7.38
CA LYS A 91 7.66 -12.44 -8.68
C LYS A 91 6.75 -13.64 -8.56
N VAL A 92 5.48 -13.46 -8.87
CA VAL A 92 4.46 -14.51 -8.82
C VAL A 92 3.98 -14.81 -10.24
N ALA A 93 3.61 -16.06 -10.49
CA ALA A 93 3.08 -16.45 -11.78
C ALA A 93 1.66 -15.88 -11.92
N VAL A 94 1.39 -15.24 -13.06
CA VAL A 94 0.02 -14.81 -13.38
C VAL A 94 -0.82 -16.06 -13.59
N ILE A 95 -1.95 -16.17 -12.91
CA ILE A 95 -2.86 -17.31 -13.03
C ILE A 95 -3.93 -16.98 -14.07
N GLY A 96 -4.09 -17.83 -15.07
CA GLY A 96 -5.12 -17.72 -16.09
C GLY A 96 -6.50 -18.11 -15.56
N GLU A 97 -7.53 -17.87 -16.36
CA GLU A 97 -8.93 -18.22 -16.03
C GLU A 97 -9.13 -19.73 -15.82
N ASP A 98 -8.24 -20.56 -16.36
CA ASP A 98 -8.22 -22.02 -16.19
C ASP A 98 -7.56 -22.49 -14.89
N GLY A 99 -7.11 -21.55 -14.04
CA GLY A 99 -6.39 -21.82 -12.79
C GLY A 99 -4.95 -22.27 -12.99
N GLN A 100 -4.42 -22.23 -14.22
CA GLN A 100 -3.05 -22.59 -14.54
C GLN A 100 -2.17 -21.35 -14.74
N PRO A 101 -0.84 -21.46 -14.59
CA PRO A 101 0.06 -20.35 -14.90
C PRO A 101 -0.08 -19.90 -16.36
N LEU A 102 -0.40 -18.63 -16.58
CA LEU A 102 -0.51 -18.01 -17.89
C LEU A 102 0.81 -18.15 -18.64
N ARG A 103 0.74 -18.56 -19.91
CA ARG A 103 1.90 -18.69 -20.79
C ARG A 103 1.81 -17.75 -21.98
N ASN A 104 2.93 -17.16 -22.35
CA ASN A 104 3.02 -16.31 -23.53
C ASN A 104 3.06 -17.14 -24.84
N LYS A 105 3.10 -16.48 -25.99
CA LYS A 105 3.13 -17.11 -27.33
C LYS A 105 4.30 -18.09 -27.57
N THR A 106 5.34 -18.04 -26.75
CA THR A 106 6.52 -18.92 -26.81
C THR A 106 6.48 -20.04 -25.75
N GLY A 107 5.37 -20.17 -25.01
CA GLY A 107 5.16 -21.20 -23.99
C GLY A 107 5.79 -20.90 -22.63
N LYS A 108 6.41 -19.72 -22.43
CA LYS A 108 7.00 -19.32 -21.13
C LYS A 108 5.93 -18.77 -20.19
N ILE A 109 6.04 -19.07 -18.90
CA ILE A 109 5.16 -18.54 -17.85
C ILE A 109 5.33 -17.01 -17.76
N VAL A 110 4.21 -16.32 -17.64
CA VAL A 110 4.14 -14.88 -17.38
C VAL A 110 4.21 -14.63 -15.88
N TYR A 111 5.07 -13.71 -15.46
CA TYR A 111 5.24 -13.32 -14.06
C TYR A 111 4.99 -11.83 -13.89
N GLU A 112 4.49 -11.46 -12.73
CA GLU A 112 4.29 -10.08 -12.29
C GLU A 112 4.93 -9.85 -10.92
N LEU A 113 5.02 -8.59 -10.50
CA LEU A 113 5.44 -8.24 -9.15
C LEU A 113 4.26 -8.39 -8.20
N TRP A 114 4.44 -9.17 -7.12
CA TRP A 114 3.38 -9.38 -6.15
C TRP A 114 2.95 -8.07 -5.45
N ALA A 115 3.89 -7.14 -5.24
CA ALA A 115 3.61 -5.84 -4.61
C ALA A 115 3.12 -4.76 -5.60
N GLY A 116 2.66 -5.20 -6.77
CA GLY A 116 2.13 -4.38 -7.84
C GLY A 116 3.17 -3.56 -8.63
N ASP A 117 2.74 -3.07 -9.77
CA ASP A 117 3.51 -2.23 -10.67
C ASP A 117 2.98 -0.77 -10.73
N ALA A 118 3.31 -0.04 -11.80
CA ALA A 118 2.88 1.34 -11.99
C ALA A 118 1.36 1.47 -12.23
N GLN A 119 0.72 0.48 -12.84
CA GLN A 119 -0.74 0.48 -13.04
C GLN A 119 -1.45 0.29 -11.70
N ASP A 120 -0.99 -0.67 -10.89
CA ASP A 120 -1.52 -0.89 -9.54
C ASP A 120 -1.34 0.35 -8.67
N PHE A 121 -0.20 1.02 -8.79
CA PHE A 121 0.04 2.28 -8.09
C PHE A 121 -0.95 3.38 -8.50
N ASN A 122 -1.33 3.47 -9.78
CA ASN A 122 -2.34 4.45 -10.21
C ASN A 122 -3.72 4.10 -9.66
N ALA A 123 -4.10 2.82 -9.66
CA ALA A 123 -5.36 2.36 -9.06
C ALA A 123 -5.40 2.66 -7.55
N PHE A 124 -4.29 2.41 -6.85
CA PHE A 124 -4.12 2.75 -5.43
C PHE A 124 -4.27 4.26 -5.18
N ARG A 125 -3.70 5.09 -6.05
CA ARG A 125 -3.80 6.55 -5.97
C ARG A 125 -5.24 7.02 -6.19
N ASP A 126 -5.95 6.46 -7.15
CA ASP A 126 -7.36 6.80 -7.40
C ASP A 126 -8.26 6.34 -6.25
N ALA A 127 -7.98 5.17 -5.68
CA ALA A 127 -8.65 4.67 -4.47
C ALA A 127 -8.43 5.59 -3.26
N TRP A 128 -7.23 6.14 -3.09
CA TRP A 128 -6.96 7.12 -2.02
C TRP A 128 -7.86 8.36 -2.15
N PHE A 129 -7.99 8.93 -3.34
CA PHE A 129 -8.87 10.08 -3.55
C PHE A 129 -10.34 9.74 -3.31
N ALA A 130 -10.79 8.56 -3.76
CA ALA A 130 -12.15 8.10 -3.48
C ALA A 130 -12.42 7.96 -1.97
N GLN A 131 -11.47 7.37 -1.24
CA GLN A 131 -11.57 7.13 0.19
C GLN A 131 -11.49 8.44 1.00
N GLN A 132 -10.62 9.37 0.60
CA GLN A 132 -10.54 10.72 1.17
C GLN A 132 -11.85 11.49 0.98
N ASN A 133 -12.40 11.50 -0.23
CA ASN A 133 -13.67 12.16 -0.53
C ASN A 133 -14.84 11.55 0.25
N HIS A 134 -14.84 10.23 0.41
CA HIS A 134 -15.84 9.55 1.24
C HIS A 134 -15.79 10.04 2.69
N HIS A 135 -14.61 10.14 3.31
CA HIS A 135 -14.47 10.61 4.69
C HIS A 135 -14.76 12.10 4.85
N LEU A 136 -14.47 12.94 3.86
CA LEU A 136 -14.91 14.34 3.85
C LEU A 136 -16.44 14.42 3.89
N ALA A 137 -17.12 13.69 2.99
CA ALA A 137 -18.58 13.68 2.92
C ALA A 137 -19.23 13.08 4.20
N LEU A 138 -18.68 11.98 4.74
CA LEU A 138 -19.14 11.36 5.99
C LEU A 138 -19.12 12.33 7.17
N ASN A 139 -18.19 13.28 7.17
CA ASN A 139 -18.02 14.28 8.22
C ASN A 139 -18.67 15.63 7.87
N GLY A 140 -19.57 15.66 6.87
CA GLY A 140 -20.36 16.83 6.51
C GLY A 140 -19.58 17.94 5.79
N ILE A 141 -18.38 17.63 5.28
CA ILE A 141 -17.52 18.59 4.58
C ILE A 141 -17.82 18.51 3.07
N ALA A 142 -18.35 19.60 2.52
CA ALA A 142 -18.73 19.71 1.11
C ALA A 142 -17.54 20.09 0.21
N LEU A 143 -16.40 19.40 0.38
CA LEU A 143 -15.20 19.54 -0.46
C LEU A 143 -14.90 18.21 -1.15
N GLN A 144 -14.27 18.29 -2.31
CA GLN A 144 -13.82 17.14 -3.07
C GLN A 144 -12.40 17.37 -3.59
N VAL A 145 -11.58 16.34 -3.50
CA VAL A 145 -10.21 16.30 -4.02
C VAL A 145 -10.19 15.47 -5.29
N ASP A 146 -9.54 16.00 -6.34
CA ASP A 146 -9.33 15.33 -7.61
C ASP A 146 -7.83 15.11 -7.83
N GLY A 147 -7.46 13.86 -8.13
CA GLY A 147 -6.09 13.43 -8.37
C GLY A 147 -5.55 13.65 -9.77
N ARG A 148 -6.37 14.13 -10.71
CA ARG A 148 -5.95 14.31 -12.10
C ARG A 148 -5.10 15.58 -12.25
N SER A 149 -4.00 15.47 -12.99
CA SER A 149 -3.22 16.63 -13.40
C SER A 149 -3.90 17.34 -14.57
N TYR A 150 -3.65 18.65 -14.71
CA TYR A 150 -4.24 19.49 -15.76
C TYR A 150 -3.80 19.09 -17.18
N GLU A 151 -2.65 18.42 -17.35
CA GLU A 151 -2.23 17.66 -18.54
C GLU A 151 -1.00 16.79 -18.17
N LYS A 152 -0.57 15.85 -19.03
CA LYS A 152 0.68 15.07 -18.88
C LYS A 152 1.76 15.59 -19.81
#